data_AF-G5LPZ3-F1
#
_entry.id   AF-G5LPZ3-F1
#
_cell.length_a   1.000
_cell.length_b   1.000
_cell.length_c   1.000
_cell.angle_alpha   90.00
_cell.angle_beta   90.00
_cell.angle_gamma   90.00
#
_symmetry.space_group_name_H-M   'P 1'
#
loop_
_entity.id
_entity.type
_entity.pdbx_description
1 polymer ?
#
loop_
_entity_poly.entity_id
_entity_poly.type
_entity_poly.pdbx_seq_one_letter_code
_entity_poly.pdbx_strand_id
1 'polypeptide(L)'
;MELSSLTAVSPVDGRYGDKVSALRGIFSEYGLLKFRVQVEVRWLQKLAAHAAIKEVPAFAADANGYLDTLVANFNEEDAARIKTIERTTNHDVKAVEYFLKDSFNIVQYP
;
A
#
# COMPACT_ATOMS: atom_id res chain seq x y z
N MET A 1 -21.99 17.90 1.65
CA MET A 1 -21.03 18.76 0.92
C MET A 1 -19.80 17.91 0.69
N GLU A 2 -19.27 17.86 -0.52
CA GLU A 2 -18.03 17.12 -0.83
C GLU A 2 -16.79 17.88 -0.35
N LEU A 3 -15.68 17.16 -0.18
CA LEU A 3 -14.38 17.76 0.17
C LEU A 3 -13.83 18.60 -0.98
N SER A 4 -13.43 19.83 -0.68
CA SER A 4 -12.80 20.78 -1.59
C SER A 4 -11.90 21.73 -0.80
N SER A 5 -11.11 22.57 -1.47
CA SER A 5 -10.28 23.57 -0.79
C SER A 5 -11.09 24.57 0.05
N LEU A 6 -12.35 24.84 -0.32
CA LEU A 6 -13.26 25.75 0.40
C LEU A 6 -14.04 25.07 1.52
N THR A 7 -14.25 23.76 1.44
CA THR A 7 -15.07 23.00 2.40
C THR A 7 -14.24 22.17 3.39
N ALA A 8 -12.92 22.09 3.20
CA ALA A 8 -12.01 21.44 4.13
C ALA A 8 -12.06 22.10 5.51
N VAL A 9 -12.21 21.28 6.56
CA VAL A 9 -12.23 21.76 7.96
C VAL A 9 -10.87 22.28 8.37
N SER A 10 -9.79 21.57 8.02
CA SER A 10 -8.42 22.01 8.27
C SER A 10 -7.93 22.90 7.12
N PRO A 11 -7.34 24.08 7.43
CA PRO A 11 -6.77 24.93 6.39
C PRO A 11 -5.53 24.31 5.74
N VAL A 12 -4.91 23.30 6.35
CA VAL A 12 -3.78 22.54 5.78
C VAL A 12 -4.19 21.90 4.46
N ASP A 13 -5.39 21.32 4.39
CA ASP A 13 -5.91 20.72 3.15
C ASP A 13 -6.71 21.70 2.28
N GLY A 14 -7.13 22.83 2.86
CA GLY A 14 -7.88 23.90 2.20
C GLY A 14 -7.01 25.07 1.75
N ARG A 15 -7.08 26.18 2.51
CA ARG A 15 -6.41 27.47 2.23
C ARG A 15 -4.92 27.35 1.88
N TYR A 16 -4.21 26.39 2.48
CA TYR A 16 -2.78 26.18 2.30
C TYR A 16 -2.45 24.87 1.56
N GLY A 17 -3.45 24.22 0.98
CA GLY A 17 -3.31 22.90 0.35
C GLY A 17 -2.33 22.86 -0.82
N ASP A 18 -2.14 23.98 -1.52
CA ASP A 18 -1.14 24.14 -2.59
C ASP A 18 0.29 24.18 -2.02
N LYS A 19 0.48 24.76 -0.82
CA LYS A 19 1.78 24.88 -0.12
C LYS A 19 2.28 23.56 0.43
N VAL A 20 1.37 22.62 0.71
CA VAL A 20 1.68 21.31 1.32
C VAL A 20 1.39 20.14 0.39
N SER A 21 1.18 20.37 -0.91
CA SER A 21 0.85 19.32 -1.88
C SER A 21 1.86 18.15 -1.88
N ALA A 22 3.16 18.45 -1.72
CA ALA A 22 4.21 17.45 -1.59
C ALA A 22 4.05 16.50 -0.39
N LEU A 23 3.33 16.92 0.66
CA LEU A 23 3.08 16.10 1.86
C LEU A 23 1.97 15.06 1.64
N ARG A 24 1.12 15.25 0.63
CA ARG A 24 0.01 14.33 0.33
C ARG A 24 0.51 12.93 -0.02
N GLY A 25 1.66 12.81 -0.69
CA GLY A 25 2.26 11.51 -1.01
C GLY A 25 2.97 10.81 0.16
N ILE A 26 2.97 11.42 1.36
CA ILE A 26 3.80 11.00 2.52
C ILE A 26 2.95 10.81 3.77
N PHE A 27 2.23 11.84 4.22
CA PHE A 27 1.52 11.86 5.50
C PHE A 27 0.00 11.65 5.39
N SER A 28 -0.52 11.53 4.17
CA SER A 28 -1.92 11.16 3.97
C SER A 28 -2.15 9.66 4.21
N GLU A 29 -3.40 9.25 4.18
CA GLU A 29 -3.77 7.83 4.15
C GLU A 29 -3.14 7.10 2.93
N TYR A 30 -3.10 7.73 1.75
CA TYR A 30 -2.37 7.19 0.60
C TYR A 30 -0.89 6.98 0.90
N GLY A 31 -0.24 7.97 1.53
CA GLY A 31 1.17 7.89 1.92
C GLY A 31 1.43 6.75 2.92
N LEU A 32 0.56 6.61 3.92
CA LEU A 32 0.61 5.53 4.90
C LEU A 32 0.47 4.16 4.23
N LEU A 33 -0.51 3.99 3.35
CA LEU A 33 -0.73 2.73 2.61
C LEU A 33 0.45 2.40 1.70
N LYS A 34 0.98 3.38 0.96
CA LYS A 34 2.17 3.22 0.10
C LYS A 34 3.35 2.65 0.87
N PHE A 35 3.66 3.23 2.03
CA PHE A 35 4.78 2.77 2.85
C PHE A 35 4.51 1.44 3.55
N ARG A 36 3.26 1.13 3.91
CA ARG A 36 2.90 -0.20 4.42
C ARG A 36 3.11 -1.29 3.37
N VAL A 37 2.65 -1.07 2.14
CA VAL A 37 2.91 -1.98 1.01
C VAL A 37 4.42 -2.18 0.82
N GLN A 38 5.19 -1.10 0.84
CA GLN A 38 6.65 -1.18 0.76
C GLN A 38 7.24 -2.06 1.88
N VAL A 39 6.84 -1.84 3.14
CA VAL A 39 7.38 -2.62 4.27
C VAL A 39 7.04 -4.10 4.14
N GLU A 40 5.80 -4.44 3.83
CA GLU A 40 5.34 -5.83 3.71
C GLU A 40 6.07 -6.57 2.57
N VAL A 41 6.23 -5.92 1.42
CA VAL A 41 6.97 -6.48 0.28
C VAL A 41 8.44 -6.73 0.64
N ARG A 42 9.09 -5.75 1.26
CA ARG A 42 10.51 -5.85 1.65
C ARG A 42 10.70 -6.90 2.75
N TRP A 43 9.73 -7.05 3.64
CA TRP A 43 9.71 -8.10 4.64
C TRP A 43 9.64 -9.49 3.98
N LEU A 44 8.73 -9.71 3.04
CA LEU A 44 8.61 -10.97 2.30
C LEU A 44 9.90 -11.30 1.53
N GLN A 45 10.47 -10.32 0.81
CA GLN A 45 11.76 -10.51 0.12
C GLN A 45 12.88 -10.88 1.09
N LYS A 46 12.91 -10.28 2.28
CA LYS A 46 13.91 -10.60 3.31
C LYS A 46 13.75 -12.02 3.84
N LEU A 47 12.52 -12.49 4.06
CA LEU A 47 12.24 -13.88 4.44
C LEU A 47 12.72 -14.84 3.36
N ALA A 48 12.38 -14.58 2.09
CA ALA A 48 12.82 -15.40 0.95
C ALA A 48 14.35 -15.45 0.81
N ALA A 49 15.03 -14.32 1.04
CA ALA A 49 16.49 -14.24 0.97
C ALA A 49 17.22 -14.91 2.15
N HIS A 50 16.50 -15.34 3.19
CA HIS A 50 17.12 -15.90 4.38
C HIS A 50 17.15 -17.43 4.33
N ALA A 51 18.30 -18.00 3.98
CA ALA A 51 18.48 -19.43 3.73
C ALA A 51 18.06 -20.38 4.88
N ALA A 52 17.94 -19.88 6.13
CA ALA A 52 17.46 -20.67 7.26
C ALA A 52 15.94 -20.87 7.27
N ILE A 53 15.16 -20.01 6.60
CA ILE A 53 13.71 -20.14 6.43
C ILE A 53 13.47 -20.94 5.16
N LYS A 54 13.09 -22.22 5.30
CA LYS A 54 12.96 -23.14 4.16
C LYS A 54 11.57 -23.09 3.52
N GLU A 55 10.59 -22.60 4.26
CA GLU A 55 9.18 -22.46 3.88
C GLU A 55 8.97 -21.36 2.84
N VAL A 56 9.91 -20.40 2.77
CA VAL A 56 9.91 -19.31 1.79
C VAL A 56 11.22 -19.39 1.00
N PRO A 57 11.25 -20.10 -0.14
CA PRO A 57 12.48 -20.25 -0.92
C PRO A 57 12.92 -18.90 -1.51
N ALA A 58 14.22 -18.81 -1.83
CA ALA A 58 14.78 -17.62 -2.48
C ALA A 58 14.04 -17.32 -3.80
N PHE A 59 13.59 -16.07 -3.93
CA PHE A 59 12.93 -15.62 -5.14
C PHE A 59 13.93 -15.46 -6.29
N ALA A 60 13.47 -15.83 -7.48
CA ALA A 60 14.17 -15.52 -8.72
C ALA A 60 14.15 -14.01 -9.01
N ALA A 61 14.99 -13.58 -9.95
CA ALA A 61 15.17 -12.16 -10.27
C ALA A 61 13.89 -11.50 -10.83
N ASP A 62 13.09 -12.25 -11.58
CA ASP A 62 11.80 -11.83 -12.13
C ASP A 62 10.76 -11.59 -11.02
N ALA A 63 10.66 -12.51 -10.05
CA ALA A 63 9.78 -12.37 -8.90
C ALA A 63 10.16 -11.17 -8.03
N ASN A 64 11.46 -10.96 -7.79
CA ASN A 64 11.93 -9.75 -7.11
C ASN A 64 11.62 -8.48 -7.92
N GLY A 65 11.85 -8.49 -9.23
CA GLY A 65 11.54 -7.37 -10.12
C GLY A 65 10.05 -7.02 -10.16
N TYR A 66 9.18 -8.02 -10.13
CA TYR A 66 7.73 -7.82 -10.02
C TYR A 66 7.37 -7.12 -8.70
N LEU A 67 7.89 -7.61 -7.58
CA LEU A 67 7.67 -7.02 -6.25
C LEU A 67 8.20 -5.58 -6.16
N ASP A 68 9.36 -5.31 -6.75
CA ASP A 68 9.93 -3.96 -6.82
C ASP A 68 9.06 -3.02 -7.66
N THR A 69 8.53 -3.52 -8.78
CA THR A 69 7.61 -2.78 -9.65
C THR A 69 6.30 -2.46 -8.93
N LEU A 70 5.76 -3.39 -8.15
CA LEU A 70 4.55 -3.18 -7.35
C LEU A 70 4.74 -2.04 -6.35
N VAL A 71 5.88 -1.98 -5.67
CA VAL A 71 6.21 -0.88 -4.74
C VAL A 71 6.42 0.44 -5.48
N ALA A 72 7.15 0.41 -6.60
CA ALA A 72 7.51 1.62 -7.35
C ALA A 72 6.30 2.29 -8.03
N ASN A 73 5.34 1.49 -8.48
CA ASN A 73 4.19 1.95 -9.26
C ASN A 73 2.89 2.05 -8.44
N PHE A 74 2.97 1.92 -7.11
CA PHE A 74 1.81 2.04 -6.22
C PHE A 74 1.07 3.37 -6.43
N ASN A 75 -0.22 3.30 -6.73
CA ASN A 75 -1.01 4.46 -7.15
C ASN A 75 -2.33 4.61 -6.37
N GLU A 76 -3.13 5.62 -6.72
CA GLU A 76 -4.39 5.91 -6.02
C GLU A 76 -5.46 4.80 -6.19
N GLU A 77 -5.45 4.07 -7.30
CA GLU A 77 -6.35 2.94 -7.54
C GLU A 77 -6.00 1.77 -6.60
N ASP A 78 -4.71 1.50 -6.39
CA ASP A 78 -4.24 0.50 -5.44
C ASP A 78 -4.66 0.85 -4.00
N ALA A 79 -4.50 2.13 -3.62
CA ALA A 79 -4.94 2.62 -2.32
C ALA A 79 -6.46 2.48 -2.15
N ALA A 80 -7.25 2.83 -3.18
CA ALA A 80 -8.70 2.65 -3.18
C ALA A 80 -9.11 1.17 -3.09
N ARG A 81 -8.36 0.26 -3.73
CA ARG A 81 -8.55 -1.18 -3.61
C ARG A 81 -8.31 -1.66 -2.18
N ILE A 82 -7.24 -1.23 -1.53
CA ILE A 82 -6.98 -1.56 -0.12
C ILE A 82 -8.13 -1.07 0.77
N LYS A 83 -8.60 0.17 0.59
CA LYS A 83 -9.76 0.70 1.34
C LYS A 83 -11.04 -0.10 1.09
N THR A 84 -11.20 -0.68 -0.10
CA THR A 84 -12.34 -1.56 -0.41
C THR A 84 -12.27 -2.87 0.37
N ILE A 85 -11.09 -3.48 0.46
CA ILE A 85 -10.84 -4.69 1.26
C ILE A 85 -11.00 -4.39 2.77
N GLU A 86 -10.55 -3.21 3.20
CA GLU A 86 -10.66 -2.76 4.59
C GLU A 86 -12.10 -2.71 5.09
N ARG A 87 -13.07 -2.40 4.21
CA ARG A 87 -14.50 -2.41 4.58
C ARG A 87 -14.98 -3.78 5.08
N THR A 88 -14.37 -4.85 4.59
CA THR A 88 -14.69 -6.22 5.02
C THR A 88 -13.87 -6.66 6.22
N THR A 89 -12.57 -6.32 6.23
CA THR A 89 -11.66 -6.76 7.30
C THR A 89 -11.71 -5.91 8.57
N ASN A 90 -12.18 -4.66 8.45
CA ASN A 90 -12.14 -3.63 9.49
C ASN A 90 -10.74 -3.44 10.11
N HIS A 91 -9.69 -3.69 9.32
CA HIS A 91 -8.29 -3.57 9.73
C HIS A 91 -7.39 -3.24 8.53
N ASP A 92 -6.74 -2.09 8.59
CA ASP A 92 -5.92 -1.52 7.51
C ASP A 92 -4.71 -2.40 7.11
N VAL A 93 -3.92 -2.88 8.07
CA VAL A 93 -2.77 -3.78 7.80
C VAL A 93 -3.24 -5.10 7.19
N LYS A 94 -4.36 -5.66 7.67
CA LYS A 94 -4.91 -6.89 7.11
C LYS A 94 -5.38 -6.70 5.67
N ALA A 95 -5.94 -5.53 5.36
CA ALA A 95 -6.32 -5.18 3.99
C ALA A 95 -5.11 -5.10 3.04
N VAL A 96 -3.96 -4.60 3.51
CA VAL A 96 -2.69 -4.61 2.75
C VAL A 96 -2.22 -6.04 2.47
N GLU A 97 -2.31 -6.94 3.47
CA GLU A 97 -1.97 -8.36 3.28
C GLU A 97 -2.82 -9.00 2.18
N TYR A 98 -4.13 -8.78 2.20
CA TYR A 98 -5.04 -9.30 1.17
C TYR A 98 -4.80 -8.66 -0.20
N PHE A 99 -4.52 -7.36 -0.26
CA PHE A 99 -4.15 -6.69 -1.50
C PHE A 99 -2.91 -7.35 -2.14
N LEU A 100 -1.87 -7.63 -1.36
CA LEU A 100 -0.67 -8.31 -1.87
C LEU A 100 -0.98 -9.73 -2.34
N LYS A 101 -1.80 -10.49 -1.60
CA LYS A 101 -2.22 -11.84 -2.03
C LYS A 101 -3.03 -11.81 -3.33
N ASP A 102 -3.92 -10.83 -3.51
CA ASP A 102 -4.67 -10.61 -4.75
C ASP A 102 -3.68 -10.35 -5.91
N SER A 103 -2.68 -9.49 -5.72
CA SER A 103 -1.65 -9.19 -6.73
C SER A 103 -0.87 -10.43 -7.15
N PHE A 104 -0.67 -11.38 -6.25
CA PHE A 104 0.01 -12.64 -6.54
C PHE A 104 -0.89 -13.70 -7.20
N ASN A 105 -2.17 -13.41 -7.42
CA ASN A 105 -3.22 -14.37 -7.81
C ASN A 105 -3.36 -15.54 -6.82
N ILE A 106 -3.12 -15.31 -5.53
CA ILE A 106 -3.11 -16.34 -4.47
C ILE A 106 -4.45 -16.38 -3.69
N VAL A 107 -5.48 -15.60 -4.08
CA VAL A 107 -6.74 -15.54 -3.30
C VAL A 107 -7.88 -16.37 -3.89
N GLN A 108 -8.38 -17.31 -3.07
CA GLN A 108 -9.81 -17.61 -2.92
C GLN A 108 -10.35 -16.78 -1.76
N TYR A 109 -11.44 -16.04 -2.00
CA TYR A 109 -12.18 -15.34 -0.96
C TYR A 109 -13.05 -16.34 -0.17
N PRO A 110 -13.21 -16.18 1.17
CA PRO A 110 -14.39 -16.69 1.85
C PRO A 110 -15.67 -15.95 1.44
#